data_AF-A0A1G9ISI7-F1
#
_entry.id   AF-A0A1G9ISI7-F1
#
_cell.length_a   1.000
_cell.length_b   1.000
_cell.length_c   1.000
_cell.angle_alpha   90.00
_cell.angle_beta   90.00
_cell.angle_gamma   90.00
#
_symmetry.space_group_name_H-M   'P 1'
#
loop_
_entity.id
_entity.type
_entity.pdbx_description
1 polymer ?
#
loop_
_entity_poly.entity_id
_entity_poly.type
_entity_poly.pdbx_seq_one_letter_code
_entity_poly.pdbx_strand_id
1 'polypeptide(L)'
;MSREKIKLDSGITLKEFKKHDWLKTDLMSYCRDHQLSASGSKEELEQRIINHLTVGERKVRRRSMNTKTRVTRPKRARQKLEKPSLKTVITPDFRGSQVNRQFFRSILGPQFRFTTRLTRWMRANVGKTFGDAIQEYQREQEDRQKGVYRPQAGPQARYNQFIRDYREAHPEATFKEAIAAWHRHKQSQQVA
;
A
#
# COMPACT_ATOMS: atom_id res chain seq x y z
N MET A 1 29.60 -8.29 -13.01
CA MET A 1 29.06 -9.21 -11.99
C MET A 1 27.58 -9.43 -12.26
N SER A 2 27.25 -10.43 -13.08
CA SER A 2 25.89 -10.84 -13.39
C SER A 2 25.16 -11.21 -12.10
N ARG A 3 24.21 -10.38 -11.67
CA ARG A 3 23.34 -10.73 -10.55
C ARG A 3 22.45 -11.86 -11.02
N GLU A 4 22.69 -13.07 -10.53
CA GLU A 4 21.70 -14.15 -10.58
C GLU A 4 20.39 -13.58 -10.03
N LYS A 5 19.42 -13.38 -10.92
CA LYS A 5 18.05 -13.16 -10.51
C LYS A 5 17.61 -14.49 -9.92
N ILE A 6 17.77 -14.64 -8.60
CA ILE A 6 17.19 -15.77 -7.88
C ILE A 6 15.68 -15.65 -8.11
N LYS A 7 15.17 -16.52 -8.98
CA LYS A 7 13.75 -16.59 -9.27
C LYS A 7 13.11 -17.12 -7.99
N LEU A 8 12.02 -16.47 -7.55
CA LEU A 8 11.23 -16.97 -6.44
C LEU A 8 10.54 -18.26 -6.89
N ASP A 9 11.26 -19.37 -6.79
CA ASP A 9 10.81 -20.69 -7.21
C ASP A 9 10.41 -21.53 -5.99
N SER A 10 9.73 -22.63 -6.29
CA SER A 10 9.17 -23.64 -5.40
C SER A 10 10.14 -24.28 -4.40
N GLY A 11 11.45 -24.06 -4.55
CA GLY A 11 12.50 -24.56 -3.65
C GLY A 11 13.03 -23.56 -2.61
N ILE A 12 12.55 -22.32 -2.56
CA ILE A 12 13.11 -21.33 -1.62
C ILE A 12 12.79 -21.64 -0.17
N THR A 13 13.79 -21.60 0.72
CA THR A 13 13.55 -21.80 2.15
C THR A 13 13.02 -20.52 2.80
N LEU A 14 12.34 -20.64 3.94
CA LEU A 14 11.85 -19.48 4.70
C LEU A 14 12.98 -18.49 5.06
N LYS A 15 14.18 -19.02 5.33
CA LYS A 15 15.37 -18.22 5.67
C LYS A 15 15.86 -17.42 4.47
N GLU A 16 15.90 -18.02 3.29
CA GLU A 16 16.27 -17.33 2.04
C GLU A 16 15.21 -16.33 1.62
N PHE A 17 13.91 -16.67 1.77
CA PHE A 17 12.81 -15.77 1.45
C PHE A 17 12.90 -14.46 2.25
N LYS A 18 13.22 -14.54 3.55
CA LYS A 18 13.36 -13.36 4.43
C LYS A 18 14.62 -12.54 4.17
N LYS A 19 15.62 -13.08 3.46
CA LYS A 19 16.89 -12.40 3.16
C LYS A 19 16.80 -11.50 1.93
N HIS A 20 15.78 -11.68 1.10
CA HIS A 20 15.64 -10.99 -0.19
C HIS A 20 14.41 -10.08 -0.25
N ASP A 21 14.59 -8.94 -0.92
CA ASP A 21 13.54 -7.98 -1.20
C ASP A 21 12.82 -8.33 -2.50
N TRP A 22 11.63 -8.93 -2.40
CA TRP A 22 10.88 -9.39 -3.56
C TRP A 22 10.05 -8.28 -4.22
N LEU A 23 9.95 -8.31 -5.55
CA LEU A 23 8.97 -7.48 -6.26
C LEU A 23 7.58 -8.07 -6.08
N LYS A 24 6.57 -7.19 -6.07
CA LYS A 24 5.17 -7.63 -5.95
C LYS A 24 4.78 -8.61 -7.05
N THR A 25 5.28 -8.41 -8.27
CA THR A 25 5.07 -9.32 -9.40
C THR A 25 5.56 -10.73 -9.10
N ASP A 26 6.72 -10.85 -8.47
CA ASP A 26 7.35 -12.15 -8.17
C ASP A 26 6.59 -12.86 -7.06
N LEU A 27 6.17 -12.12 -6.02
CA LEU A 27 5.30 -12.63 -4.96
C LEU A 27 3.95 -13.11 -5.52
N MET A 28 3.38 -12.37 -6.48
CA MET A 28 2.14 -12.77 -7.15
C MET A 28 2.32 -14.01 -8.02
N SER A 29 3.43 -14.14 -8.74
CA SER A 29 3.75 -15.32 -9.55
C SER A 29 3.90 -16.56 -8.67
N TYR A 30 4.71 -16.48 -7.60
CA TYR A 30 4.83 -17.58 -6.63
C TYR A 30 3.48 -17.98 -6.02
N CYS A 31 2.64 -16.99 -5.69
CA CYS A 31 1.29 -17.30 -5.21
C CYS A 31 0.47 -18.07 -6.26
N ARG A 32 0.53 -17.69 -7.55
CA ARG A 32 -0.19 -18.41 -8.62
C ARG A 32 0.34 -19.83 -8.80
N ASP A 33 1.65 -20.00 -8.81
CA ASP A 33 2.31 -21.29 -9.02
C ASP A 33 1.99 -22.27 -7.88
N HIS A 34 1.87 -21.77 -6.64
CA HIS A 34 1.48 -22.55 -5.47
C HIS A 34 -0.02 -22.53 -5.15
N GLN A 35 -0.87 -22.11 -6.10
CA GLN A 35 -2.34 -22.06 -5.96
C GLN A 35 -2.83 -21.23 -4.76
N LEU A 36 -2.02 -20.27 -4.32
CA LEU A 36 -2.36 -19.26 -3.31
C LEU A 36 -3.06 -18.07 -3.99
N SER A 37 -3.84 -17.32 -3.21
CA SER A 37 -4.41 -16.07 -3.70
C SER A 37 -3.29 -15.09 -4.08
N ALA A 38 -3.30 -14.58 -5.31
CA ALA A 38 -2.37 -13.55 -5.80
C ALA A 38 -2.89 -12.11 -5.58
N SER A 39 -3.97 -11.94 -4.81
CA SER A 39 -4.53 -10.62 -4.48
C SER A 39 -4.05 -10.11 -3.13
N GLY A 40 -3.83 -8.79 -3.03
CA GLY A 40 -3.49 -8.11 -1.77
C GLY A 40 -2.45 -7.01 -1.90
N SER A 41 -2.11 -6.40 -0.76
CA SER A 41 -0.92 -5.55 -0.59
C SER A 41 0.36 -6.40 -0.70
N LYS A 42 1.53 -5.76 -0.82
CA LYS A 42 2.81 -6.48 -0.87
C LYS A 42 3.03 -7.29 0.42
N GLU A 43 2.78 -6.66 1.57
CA GLU A 43 2.86 -7.28 2.90
C GLU A 43 1.93 -8.49 3.05
N GLU A 44 0.69 -8.40 2.54
CA GLU A 44 -0.26 -9.52 2.57
C GLU A 44 0.21 -10.72 1.74
N LEU A 45 0.90 -10.46 0.61
CA LEU A 45 1.48 -11.52 -0.22
C LEU A 45 2.71 -12.13 0.46
N GLU A 46 3.58 -11.32 1.05
CA GLU A 46 4.76 -11.80 1.79
C GLU A 46 4.37 -12.67 2.98
N GLN A 47 3.41 -12.22 3.78
CA GLN A 47 2.94 -12.99 4.93
C GLN A 47 2.30 -14.32 4.52
N ARG A 48 1.60 -14.34 3.37
CA ARG A 48 1.00 -15.56 2.82
C ARG A 48 2.07 -16.56 2.37
N ILE A 49 3.15 -16.09 1.77
CA ILE A 49 4.28 -16.92 1.34
C ILE A 49 5.06 -17.44 2.54
N ILE A 50 5.32 -16.59 3.54
CA ILE A 50 5.91 -17.00 4.82
C ILE A 50 5.09 -18.12 5.45
N ASN A 51 3.76 -17.95 5.50
CA ASN A 51 2.87 -18.98 6.03
C ASN A 51 2.91 -20.26 5.20
N HIS A 52 2.95 -20.15 3.87
CA HIS A 52 3.07 -21.31 2.98
C HIS A 52 4.37 -22.10 3.21
N LEU A 53 5.52 -21.42 3.29
CA LEU A 53 6.83 -22.02 3.56
C LEU A 53 6.92 -22.61 4.97
N THR A 54 6.36 -21.93 5.97
CA THR A 54 6.35 -22.40 7.38
C THR A 54 5.42 -23.61 7.57
N VAL A 55 4.30 -23.66 6.84
CA VAL A 55 3.35 -24.77 6.91
C VAL A 55 3.82 -25.96 6.05
N GLY A 56 4.56 -25.70 4.97
CA GLY A 56 5.15 -26.69 4.07
C GLY A 56 6.12 -27.66 4.76
N GLU A 57 6.88 -27.20 5.76
CA GLU A 57 7.78 -28.06 6.56
C GLU A 57 7.03 -29.03 7.49
N ARG A 58 5.73 -28.82 7.77
CA ARG A 58 5.09 -29.45 8.93
C ARG A 58 3.91 -30.38 8.68
N LYS A 59 3.49 -30.67 7.44
CA LYS A 59 2.59 -31.81 7.14
C LYS A 59 2.31 -31.97 5.64
N VAL A 60 2.92 -32.99 5.04
CA VAL A 60 2.17 -33.86 4.10
C VAL A 60 1.10 -34.57 4.94
N ARG A 61 -0.05 -33.91 5.07
CA ARG A 61 -1.31 -34.61 5.30
C ARG A 61 -2.26 -34.07 4.26
N ARG A 62 -2.49 -34.89 3.22
CA ARG A 62 -3.55 -34.72 2.23
C ARG A 62 -4.81 -34.28 2.98
N ARG A 63 -5.13 -32.99 2.89
CA ARG A 63 -6.42 -32.52 3.34
C ARG A 63 -7.36 -32.73 2.17
N SER A 64 -8.23 -33.72 2.39
CA SER A 64 -9.50 -33.96 1.69
C SER A 64 -10.03 -32.69 1.04
N MET A 65 -10.50 -32.82 -0.20
CA MET A 65 -11.33 -31.84 -0.90
C MET A 65 -12.59 -31.59 -0.07
N ASN A 66 -12.46 -30.79 0.98
CA ASN A 66 -13.59 -30.21 1.64
C ASN A 66 -13.87 -28.94 0.86
N THR A 67 -14.92 -28.99 0.06
CA THR A 67 -15.60 -27.83 -0.53
C THR A 67 -15.95 -26.89 0.60
N LYS A 68 -14.98 -26.07 1.03
CA LYS A 68 -15.24 -24.91 1.85
C LYS A 68 -16.04 -23.99 0.97
N THR A 69 -17.36 -24.12 1.10
CA THR A 69 -18.33 -23.05 0.98
C THR A 69 -17.56 -21.76 1.12
N ARG A 70 -17.44 -21.04 0.02
CA ARG A 70 -16.96 -19.66 -0.01
C ARG A 70 -17.59 -19.02 1.21
N VAL A 71 -16.82 -18.79 2.27
CA VAL A 71 -17.29 -17.97 3.37
C VAL A 71 -17.37 -16.62 2.71
N THR A 72 -18.52 -16.38 2.09
CA THR A 72 -18.99 -15.05 1.81
C THR A 72 -18.87 -14.41 3.18
N ARG A 73 -17.85 -13.56 3.36
CA ARG A 73 -17.89 -12.52 4.39
C ARG A 73 -19.35 -12.11 4.41
N PRO A 74 -20.04 -12.15 5.57
CA PRO A 74 -21.43 -11.71 5.61
C PRO A 74 -21.41 -10.42 4.82
N LYS A 75 -22.18 -10.36 3.72
CA LYS A 75 -22.42 -9.09 3.04
C LYS A 75 -22.92 -8.27 4.19
N ARG A 76 -22.06 -7.42 4.79
CA ARG A 76 -22.50 -6.48 5.83
C ARG A 76 -23.70 -5.89 5.17
N ALA A 77 -24.90 -6.19 5.71
CA ALA A 77 -26.15 -5.73 5.16
C ALA A 77 -25.86 -4.30 4.79
N ARG A 78 -25.95 -3.95 3.48
CA ARG A 78 -25.48 -2.66 2.98
C ARG A 78 -26.15 -1.65 3.90
N GLN A 79 -25.42 -1.19 4.92
CA GLN A 79 -25.95 -0.26 5.88
C GLN A 79 -26.33 0.86 4.96
N LYS A 80 -27.62 1.18 4.94
CA LYS A 80 -28.16 2.24 4.11
C LYS A 80 -27.31 3.44 4.51
N LEU A 81 -26.29 3.71 3.71
CA LEU A 81 -25.29 4.72 4.01
C LEU A 81 -26.11 5.97 3.84
N GLU A 82 -26.61 6.48 4.96
CA GLU A 82 -27.29 7.76 4.96
C GLU A 82 -26.39 8.73 4.23
N LYS A 83 -27.01 9.55 3.37
CA LYS A 83 -26.27 10.52 2.58
C LYS A 83 -25.40 11.32 3.55
N PRO A 84 -24.07 11.27 3.41
CA PRO A 84 -23.21 11.99 4.34
C PRO A 84 -23.54 13.47 4.29
N SER A 85 -23.41 14.12 5.43
CA SER A 85 -23.66 15.54 5.63
C SER A 85 -22.45 16.17 6.32
N LEU A 86 -22.45 17.49 6.45
CA LEU A 86 -21.40 18.21 7.19
C LEU A 86 -21.28 17.72 8.64
N LYS A 87 -22.35 17.22 9.24
CA LYS A 87 -22.40 16.71 10.62
C LYS A 87 -22.01 15.23 10.73
N THR A 88 -21.76 14.55 9.61
CA THR A 88 -21.35 13.14 9.63
C THR A 88 -20.03 12.97 10.36
N VAL A 89 -20.04 12.13 11.39
CA VAL A 89 -18.88 11.86 12.24
C VAL A 89 -17.95 10.85 11.58
N ILE A 90 -16.64 11.12 11.66
CA ILE A 90 -15.59 10.24 11.17
C ILE A 90 -15.45 9.07 12.15
N THR A 91 -15.68 7.87 11.64
CA THR A 91 -15.53 6.61 12.39
C THR A 91 -14.14 5.99 12.18
N PRO A 92 -13.64 5.15 13.11
CA PRO A 92 -12.39 4.40 12.91
C PRO A 92 -12.37 3.57 11.62
N ASP A 93 -13.54 3.05 11.24
CA ASP A 93 -13.74 2.23 10.05
C ASP A 93 -13.86 3.04 8.75
N PHE A 94 -13.59 4.36 8.79
CA PHE A 94 -13.77 5.24 7.65
C PHE A 94 -13.02 4.74 6.41
N ARG A 95 -13.75 4.65 5.31
CA ARG A 95 -13.21 4.39 3.97
C ARG A 95 -13.65 5.50 3.04
N GLY A 96 -12.76 5.88 2.11
CA GLY A 96 -13.08 6.77 0.99
C GLY A 96 -13.99 6.09 -0.04
N SER A 97 -15.20 5.71 0.39
CA SER A 97 -16.24 5.11 -0.46
C SER A 97 -16.65 6.08 -1.56
N GLN A 98 -17.27 5.57 -2.62
CA GLN A 98 -17.77 6.40 -3.71
C GLN A 98 -18.81 7.42 -3.21
N VAL A 99 -19.65 7.04 -2.24
CA VAL A 99 -20.64 7.91 -1.61
C VAL A 99 -19.97 9.09 -0.90
N ASN A 100 -18.97 8.81 -0.05
CA ASN A 100 -18.22 9.86 0.63
C ASN A 100 -17.51 10.76 -0.38
N ARG A 101 -16.87 10.17 -1.41
CA ARG A 101 -16.18 10.93 -2.46
C ARG A 101 -17.13 11.88 -3.21
N GLN A 102 -18.34 11.43 -3.54
CA GLN A 102 -19.34 12.28 -4.21
C GLN A 102 -19.74 13.46 -3.32
N PHE A 103 -19.95 13.23 -2.03
CA PHE A 103 -20.26 14.30 -1.08
C PHE A 103 -19.15 15.34 -0.96
N PHE A 104 -17.89 14.91 -0.80
CA PHE A 104 -16.79 15.86 -0.75
C PHE A 104 -16.66 16.63 -2.07
N ARG A 105 -16.89 15.98 -3.22
CA ARG A 105 -16.88 16.64 -4.54
C ARG A 105 -18.02 17.64 -4.74
N SER A 106 -19.21 17.40 -4.15
CA SER A 106 -20.31 18.37 -4.24
C SER A 106 -20.00 19.67 -3.51
N ILE A 107 -19.08 19.66 -2.54
CA ILE A 107 -18.72 20.84 -1.74
C ILE A 107 -17.40 21.45 -2.24
N LEU A 108 -16.38 20.62 -2.46
CA LEU A 108 -15.01 21.05 -2.81
C LEU A 108 -14.74 21.06 -4.33
N GLY A 109 -15.71 20.62 -5.13
CA GLY A 109 -15.61 20.56 -6.58
C GLY A 109 -15.03 19.25 -7.16
N PRO A 110 -15.07 19.09 -8.49
CA PRO A 110 -14.74 17.85 -9.17
C PRO A 110 -13.25 17.45 -9.06
N GLN A 111 -12.37 18.43 -8.86
CA GLN A 111 -10.93 18.22 -8.70
C GLN A 111 -10.55 17.58 -7.36
N PHE A 112 -11.49 17.50 -6.41
CA PHE A 112 -11.24 16.91 -5.10
C PHE A 112 -10.76 15.46 -5.22
N ARG A 113 -9.69 15.19 -4.46
CA ARG A 113 -9.12 13.86 -4.22
C ARG A 113 -8.74 13.74 -2.76
N PHE A 114 -8.96 12.56 -2.18
CA PHE A 114 -8.44 12.26 -0.85
C PHE A 114 -6.92 12.24 -0.88
N THR A 115 -6.31 13.20 -0.19
CA THR A 115 -4.85 13.31 -0.04
C THR A 115 -4.38 12.43 1.11
N THR A 116 -3.08 12.15 1.14
CA THR A 116 -2.45 11.41 2.26
C THR A 116 -2.60 12.19 3.57
N ARG A 117 -2.41 13.52 3.56
CA ARG A 117 -2.57 14.37 4.73
C ARG A 117 -3.99 14.30 5.27
N LEU A 118 -4.99 14.56 4.42
CA LEU A 118 -6.39 14.51 4.83
C LEU A 118 -6.77 13.12 5.37
N THR A 119 -6.33 12.04 4.72
CA THR A 119 -6.62 10.68 5.18
C THR A 119 -5.97 10.38 6.54
N ARG A 120 -4.74 10.84 6.76
CA ARG A 120 -4.04 10.69 8.04
C ARG A 120 -4.73 11.51 9.13
N TRP A 121 -5.11 12.74 8.81
CA TRP A 121 -5.83 13.63 9.72
C TRP A 121 -7.16 13.00 10.14
N MET A 122 -7.97 12.50 9.19
CA MET A 122 -9.25 11.85 9.50
C MET A 122 -9.08 10.63 10.41
N ARG A 123 -8.03 9.82 10.21
CA ARG A 123 -7.74 8.65 11.06
C ARG A 123 -7.29 9.04 12.47
N ALA A 124 -6.55 10.14 12.60
CA ALA A 124 -6.12 10.65 13.91
C ALA A 124 -7.25 11.38 14.65
N ASN A 125 -8.26 11.88 13.92
CA ASN A 125 -9.35 12.69 14.45
C ASN A 125 -10.70 11.97 14.33
N VAL A 126 -10.75 10.70 14.74
CA VAL A 126 -12.02 9.98 14.92
C VAL A 126 -12.91 10.77 15.90
N GLY A 127 -14.20 10.90 15.57
CA GLY A 127 -15.13 11.74 16.33
C GLY A 127 -15.30 13.17 15.79
N LYS A 128 -14.39 13.65 14.93
CA LYS A 128 -14.60 14.90 14.16
C LYS A 128 -15.60 14.70 13.03
N THR A 129 -16.09 15.80 12.49
CA THR A 129 -17.11 15.80 11.43
C THR A 129 -16.51 15.91 10.03
N PHE A 130 -17.32 15.62 9.02
CA PHE A 130 -16.93 15.90 7.62
C PHE A 130 -16.77 17.39 7.34
N GLY A 131 -17.50 18.27 8.06
CA GLY A 131 -17.26 19.71 8.03
C GLY A 131 -15.83 20.07 8.46
N ASP A 132 -15.34 19.47 9.54
CA ASP A 132 -13.96 19.66 10.00
C ASP A 132 -12.94 19.14 8.97
N ALA A 133 -13.23 18.00 8.33
CA ALA A 133 -12.38 17.45 7.27
C ALA A 133 -12.30 18.36 6.04
N ILE A 134 -13.40 19.02 5.68
CA ILE A 134 -13.43 19.99 4.57
C ILE A 134 -12.54 21.19 4.89
N GLN A 135 -12.60 21.71 6.12
CA GLN A 135 -11.73 22.80 6.57
C GLN A 135 -10.25 22.40 6.55
N GLU A 136 -9.92 21.20 7.04
CA GLU A 136 -8.53 20.71 6.96
C GLU A 136 -8.05 20.57 5.51
N TYR A 137 -8.93 20.13 4.60
CA TYR A 137 -8.57 20.07 3.18
C TYR A 137 -8.29 21.47 2.60
N GLN A 138 -9.11 22.47 2.92
CA GLN A 138 -8.87 23.85 2.47
C GLN A 138 -7.54 24.40 3.00
N ARG A 139 -7.22 24.15 4.28
CA ARG A 139 -5.91 24.49 4.86
C ARG A 139 -4.77 23.82 4.12
N GLU A 140 -4.90 22.53 3.79
CA GLU A 140 -3.89 21.83 2.97
C GLU A 140 -3.70 22.50 1.60
N GLN A 141 -4.77 22.95 0.96
CA GLN A 141 -4.69 23.65 -0.33
C GLN A 141 -4.01 25.02 -0.20
N GLU A 142 -4.28 25.76 0.86
CA GLU A 142 -3.59 27.02 1.16
C GLU A 142 -2.10 26.80 1.43
N ASP A 143 -1.74 25.79 2.21
CA ASP A 143 -0.34 25.45 2.50
C ASP A 143 0.42 25.03 1.22
N ARG A 144 -0.28 24.38 0.28
CA ARG A 144 0.26 24.06 -1.06
C ARG A 144 0.51 25.30 -1.89
N GLN A 145 -0.42 26.25 -1.89
CA GLN A 145 -0.28 27.51 -2.62
C GLN A 145 0.86 28.38 -2.06
N LYS A 146 1.01 28.38 -0.72
CA LYS A 146 2.10 29.08 -0.02
C LYS A 146 3.46 28.37 -0.14
N GLY A 147 3.52 27.18 -0.75
CA GLY A 147 4.74 26.39 -0.89
C GLY A 147 5.27 25.76 0.40
N VAL A 148 4.53 25.86 1.51
CA VAL A 148 4.92 25.33 2.83
C VAL A 148 4.60 23.83 2.95
N TYR A 149 3.66 23.33 2.14
CA TYR A 149 3.30 21.93 2.16
C TYR A 149 4.26 21.06 1.33
N ARG A 150 5.02 20.20 2.02
CA ARG A 150 5.72 19.06 1.41
C ARG A 150 5.03 17.76 1.81
N PRO A 151 4.41 17.00 0.88
CA PRO A 151 3.82 15.72 1.22
C PRO A 151 4.90 14.78 1.78
N GLN A 152 4.71 14.27 3.00
CA GLN A 152 5.57 13.20 3.50
C GLN A 152 5.38 11.97 2.61
N ALA A 153 6.40 11.72 1.80
CA ALA A 153 6.64 10.48 1.11
C ALA A 153 6.60 9.32 2.13
N GLY A 154 5.58 8.46 2.06
CA GLY A 154 5.55 7.21 2.85
C GLY A 154 6.76 6.31 2.53
N PRO A 155 6.93 5.15 3.19
CA PRO A 155 8.05 4.23 2.91
C PRO A 155 8.20 3.85 1.43
N GLN A 156 7.09 3.80 0.68
CA GLN A 156 7.05 3.58 -0.77
C GLN A 156 7.59 4.76 -1.60
N ALA A 157 7.61 5.95 -1.02
CA ALA A 157 8.13 7.15 -1.63
C ALA A 157 9.58 7.46 -1.20
N ARG A 158 10.24 6.59 -0.40
CA ARG A 158 11.71 6.60 -0.28
C ARG A 158 12.37 6.40 -1.64
N TYR A 159 11.81 5.50 -2.46
CA TYR A 159 12.24 5.33 -3.85
C TYR A 159 12.06 6.63 -4.64
N ASN A 160 10.85 7.18 -4.67
CA ASN A 160 10.59 8.41 -5.43
C ASN A 160 11.39 9.62 -4.92
N GLN A 161 11.63 9.71 -3.62
CA GLN A 161 12.44 10.76 -3.01
C GLN A 161 13.91 10.59 -3.39
N PHE A 162 14.47 9.39 -3.24
CA PHE A 162 15.84 9.10 -3.67
C PHE A 162 16.06 9.41 -5.15
N ILE A 163 15.10 9.06 -6.01
CA ILE A 163 15.21 9.34 -7.45
C ILE A 163 15.18 10.85 -7.73
N ARG A 164 14.42 11.64 -6.95
CA ARG A 164 14.42 13.11 -7.05
C ARG A 164 15.76 13.68 -6.59
N ASP A 165 16.20 13.30 -5.39
CA ASP A 165 17.45 13.78 -4.79
C ASP A 165 18.66 13.42 -5.68
N TYR A 166 18.68 12.21 -6.25
CA TYR A 166 19.75 11.77 -7.14
C TYR A 166 19.82 12.58 -8.43
N ARG A 167 18.67 12.95 -9.01
CA ARG A 167 18.62 13.76 -10.23
C ARG A 167 18.85 15.26 -9.98
N GLU A 168 18.61 15.72 -8.76
CA GLU A 168 18.99 17.06 -8.34
C GLU A 168 20.50 17.17 -8.12
N ALA A 169 21.12 16.15 -7.52
CA ALA A 169 22.57 16.06 -7.35
C ALA A 169 23.33 15.72 -8.64
N HIS A 170 22.65 15.10 -9.61
CA HIS A 170 23.21 14.73 -10.92
C HIS A 170 22.25 15.12 -12.05
N PRO A 171 22.26 16.39 -12.49
CA PRO A 171 21.31 16.92 -13.48
C PRO A 171 21.37 16.19 -14.84
N GLU A 172 22.58 15.78 -15.24
CA GLU A 172 22.87 14.98 -16.44
C GLU A 172 22.52 13.49 -16.30
N ALA A 173 22.22 13.00 -15.09
CA ALA A 173 21.91 11.60 -14.89
C ALA A 173 20.53 11.22 -15.43
N THR A 174 20.53 10.12 -16.16
CA THR A 174 19.33 9.48 -16.68
C THR A 174 18.52 8.83 -15.55
N PHE A 175 17.22 8.63 -15.81
CA PHE A 175 16.36 7.90 -14.88
C PHE A 175 16.86 6.47 -14.60
N LYS A 176 17.50 5.82 -15.58
CA LYS A 176 18.11 4.49 -15.40
C LYS A 176 19.25 4.50 -14.39
N GLU A 177 20.09 5.54 -14.42
CA GLU A 177 21.21 5.69 -13.49
C GLU A 177 20.72 5.95 -12.06
N ALA A 178 19.67 6.75 -11.91
CA ALA A 178 19.01 6.97 -10.62
C ALA A 178 18.46 5.66 -10.03
N ILE A 179 17.84 4.81 -10.86
CA ILE A 179 17.36 3.48 -10.44
C ILE A 179 18.54 2.58 -10.03
N ALA A 180 19.62 2.57 -10.82
CA ALA A 180 20.81 1.78 -10.51
C ALA A 180 21.43 2.22 -9.17
N ALA A 181 21.51 3.53 -8.92
CA ALA A 181 21.99 4.09 -7.67
C ALA A 181 21.10 3.70 -6.48
N TRP A 182 19.77 3.71 -6.65
CA TRP A 182 18.84 3.23 -5.62
C TRP A 182 19.09 1.77 -5.26
N HIS A 183 19.30 0.91 -6.27
CA HIS A 183 19.60 -0.50 -6.03
C HIS A 183 20.94 -0.71 -5.29
N ARG A 184 21.95 0.12 -5.54
CA ARG A 184 23.23 0.07 -4.79
C ARG A 184 23.03 0.54 -3.35
N HIS A 185 22.33 1.66 -3.15
CA HIS A 185 22.01 2.20 -1.83
C HIS A 185 21.20 1.22 -0.97
N LYS A 186 20.26 0.49 -1.58
CA LYS A 186 19.48 -0.53 -0.87
C LYS A 186 20.32 -1.73 -0.43
N GLN A 187 21.30 -2.14 -1.25
CA GLN A 187 22.21 -3.23 -0.92
C GLN A 187 23.18 -2.87 0.22
N SER A 188 23.69 -1.63 0.26
CA SER A 188 24.56 -1.19 1.37
C SER A 188 23.83 -1.11 2.71
N GLN A 189 22.51 -0.90 2.71
CA GLN A 189 21.67 -0.86 3.91
C GLN A 189 21.25 -2.25 4.42
N GLN A 190 21.52 -3.32 3.67
CA GLN A 190 21.21 -4.70 4.06
C GLN A 190 22.40 -5.46 4.66
N VAL A 191 23.60 -4.88 4.57
CA VAL A 191 24.88 -5.49 4.98
C VAL A 191 25.45 -4.81 6.24
N ALA A 192 24.80 -3.76 6.74
CA ALA A 192 25.08 -3.10 8.02
C ALA A 192 24.02 -3.47 9.05
#